data_AF-A0A093UT82-F1
#
_entry.id   AF-A0A093UT82-F1
#
_cell.length_a   1.000
_cell.length_b   1.000
_cell.length_c   1.000
_cell.angle_alpha   90.00
_cell.angle_beta   90.00
_cell.angle_gamma   90.00
#
_symmetry.space_group_name_H-M   'P 1'
#
loop_
_entity.id
_entity.type
_entity.pdbx_description
1 polymer ?
#
loop_
_entity_poly.entity_id
_entity_poly.type
_entity_poly.pdbx_seq_one_letter_code
_entity_poly.pdbx_strand_id
1 'polypeptide(L)'
;MAPRTPRTARRELDPCMRARICELHTEAHWGYKRIHKVHPEIPISTIRNTIKKEQERINQRSKARSGTPAKLTDEDKQKLIELTIQNPHIKYEELRNAVDNKVTIRTIQNMFQQIHKRKWKQPYSLDRRMHG
;
A
#
# COMPACT_ATOMS: atom_id res chain seq x y z
N MET A 1 -33.54 -24.09 -6.33
CA MET A 1 -32.76 -22.97 -5.76
C MET A 1 -32.30 -22.09 -6.92
N ALA A 2 -32.72 -20.82 -6.96
CA ALA A 2 -32.24 -19.88 -7.98
C ALA A 2 -30.75 -19.57 -7.78
N PRO A 3 -29.96 -19.38 -8.86
CA PRO A 3 -28.56 -19.02 -8.73
C PRO A 3 -28.45 -17.66 -8.02
N ARG A 4 -27.63 -17.60 -6.96
CA ARG A 4 -27.31 -16.35 -6.27
C ARG A 4 -26.52 -15.47 -7.24
N THR A 5 -27.13 -14.39 -7.72
CA THR A 5 -26.39 -13.35 -8.46
C THR A 5 -25.30 -12.76 -7.56
N PRO A 6 -24.07 -12.54 -8.07
CA PRO A 6 -23.01 -11.93 -7.28
C PRO A 6 -23.45 -10.56 -6.77
N ARG A 7 -23.26 -10.33 -5.47
CA ARG A 7 -23.60 -9.10 -4.76
C ARG A 7 -22.72 -7.95 -5.29
N THR A 8 -23.19 -7.28 -6.34
CA THR A 8 -22.60 -6.12 -7.04
C THR A 8 -21.13 -6.28 -7.46
N ALA A 9 -20.90 -6.59 -8.73
CA ALA A 9 -19.64 -6.29 -9.41
C ALA A 9 -19.48 -4.76 -9.53
N ARG A 10 -19.10 -4.07 -8.45
CA ARG A 10 -18.69 -2.65 -8.51
C ARG A 10 -17.34 -2.59 -9.22
N ARG A 11 -17.35 -2.75 -10.54
CA ARG A 11 -16.17 -2.59 -11.39
C ARG A 11 -15.74 -1.14 -11.34
N GLU A 12 -14.45 -0.92 -11.16
CA GLU A 12 -13.87 0.40 -11.32
C GLU A 12 -14.11 0.90 -12.74
N LEU A 13 -14.46 2.19 -12.86
CA LEU A 13 -14.56 2.83 -14.17
C LEU A 13 -13.21 2.75 -14.88
N ASP A 14 -13.23 2.43 -16.17
CA ASP A 14 -12.03 2.32 -16.99
C ASP A 14 -11.22 3.65 -16.98
N PRO A 15 -9.87 3.60 -16.93
CA PRO A 15 -9.03 4.80 -16.94
C PRO A 15 -9.28 5.73 -18.13
N CYS A 16 -9.56 5.19 -19.33
CA CYS A 16 -9.87 6.01 -20.50
C CYS A 16 -11.22 6.71 -20.35
N MET A 17 -12.21 6.03 -19.77
CA MET A 17 -13.51 6.65 -19.47
C MET A 17 -13.41 7.71 -18.38
N ARG A 18 -12.49 7.56 -17.41
CA ARG A 18 -12.20 8.61 -16.42
C ARG A 18 -11.58 9.84 -17.08
N ALA A 19 -10.56 9.65 -17.92
CA ALA A 19 -9.96 10.75 -18.70
C ALA A 19 -11.02 11.47 -19.54
N ARG A 20 -11.88 10.72 -20.23
CA ARG A 20 -12.96 11.28 -21.06
C ARG A 20 -13.94 12.14 -20.25
N ILE A 21 -14.34 11.69 -19.06
CA ILE A 21 -15.22 12.48 -18.18
C ILE A 21 -14.52 13.78 -17.75
N CYS A 22 -13.23 13.71 -17.42
CA CYS A 22 -12.46 14.88 -17.00
C CYS A 22 -12.27 15.87 -18.16
N GLU A 23 -11.97 15.41 -19.38
CA GLU A 23 -11.91 16.25 -20.59
C GLU A 23 -13.24 16.96 -20.86
N LEU A 24 -14.37 16.23 -20.82
CA LEU A 24 -15.70 16.82 -21.07
C LEU A 24 -16.05 17.90 -20.04
N HIS A 25 -15.56 17.77 -18.81
CA HIS A 25 -15.80 18.76 -17.77
C HIS A 25 -14.85 19.95 -17.84
N THR A 26 -13.56 19.72 -18.09
CA THR A 26 -12.52 20.75 -18.06
C THR A 26 -12.44 21.52 -19.38
N GLU A 27 -12.39 20.83 -20.52
CA GLU A 27 -12.20 21.45 -21.84
C GLU A 27 -13.52 21.92 -22.45
N ALA A 28 -14.58 21.11 -22.32
CA ALA A 28 -15.88 21.42 -22.91
C ALA A 28 -16.86 22.11 -21.94
N HIS A 29 -16.48 22.26 -20.66
CA HIS A 29 -17.30 22.86 -19.60
C HIS A 29 -18.70 22.22 -19.44
N TRP A 30 -18.82 20.91 -19.66
CA TRP A 30 -20.11 20.24 -19.53
C TRP A 30 -20.48 20.00 -18.06
N GLY A 31 -21.72 20.36 -17.71
CA GLY A 31 -22.30 19.99 -16.41
C GLY A 31 -22.57 18.49 -16.28
N TYR A 32 -22.61 17.98 -15.04
CA TYR A 32 -22.72 16.54 -14.74
C TYR A 32 -23.92 15.85 -15.40
N LYS A 33 -25.08 16.53 -15.46
CA LYS A 33 -26.28 16.00 -16.11
C LYS A 33 -26.10 15.83 -17.62
N ARG A 34 -25.34 16.74 -18.25
CA ARG A 34 -25.03 16.67 -19.68
C ARG A 34 -24.09 15.50 -19.96
N ILE A 35 -23.05 15.32 -19.15
CA ILE A 35 -22.13 14.17 -19.26
C ILE A 35 -22.90 12.85 -19.09
N HIS A 36 -23.79 12.74 -18.10
CA HIS A 36 -24.63 11.54 -17.91
C HIS A 36 -25.59 11.29 -19.06
N LYS A 37 -26.09 12.34 -19.73
CA LYS A 37 -26.95 12.18 -20.91
C LYS A 37 -26.22 11.48 -22.07
N VAL A 38 -24.92 11.71 -22.20
CA VAL A 38 -24.08 11.10 -23.25
C VAL A 38 -23.49 9.76 -22.80
N HIS A 39 -23.32 9.58 -21.50
CA HIS A 39 -22.86 8.35 -20.84
C HIS A 39 -23.87 7.85 -19.79
N PRO A 40 -25.07 7.38 -20.21
CA PRO A 40 -26.13 6.97 -19.28
C PRO A 40 -25.76 5.75 -18.45
N GLU A 41 -24.83 4.92 -18.91
CA GLU A 41 -24.26 3.77 -18.20
C GLU A 41 -23.44 4.18 -16.97
N ILE A 42 -23.01 5.44 -16.89
CA ILE A 42 -22.21 5.96 -15.78
C ILE A 42 -23.10 6.77 -14.84
N PRO A 43 -23.32 6.33 -13.58
CA PRO A 43 -24.12 7.07 -12.63
C PRO A 43 -23.58 8.50 -12.39
N ILE A 44 -24.48 9.46 -12.21
CA ILE A 44 -24.12 10.86 -11.89
C ILE A 44 -23.19 10.96 -10.68
N SER A 45 -23.40 10.12 -9.67
CA SER A 45 -22.53 10.04 -8.48
C SER A 45 -21.09 9.63 -8.84
N THR A 46 -20.94 8.72 -9.80
CA THR A 46 -19.64 8.28 -10.31
C THR A 46 -18.96 9.42 -11.07
N ILE A 47 -19.68 10.11 -11.97
CA ILE A 47 -19.15 11.28 -12.70
C ILE A 47 -18.64 12.34 -11.73
N ARG A 48 -19.44 12.70 -10.72
CA ARG A 48 -19.06 13.68 -9.69
C ARG A 48 -17.80 13.25 -8.93
N ASN A 49 -17.75 11.99 -8.48
CA ASN A 49 -16.59 11.46 -7.77
C ASN A 49 -15.35 11.33 -8.65
N THR A 50 -15.53 11.06 -9.95
CA THR A 50 -14.45 11.04 -10.93
C THR A 50 -13.81 12.42 -11.01
N ILE A 51 -14.60 13.46 -11.27
CA ILE A 51 -14.11 14.84 -11.39
C ILE A 51 -13.49 15.34 -10.07
N LYS A 52 -14.16 15.11 -8.93
CA LYS A 52 -13.69 15.58 -7.62
C LYS A 52 -12.33 14.97 -7.22
N LYS A 53 -12.13 13.68 -7.50
CA LYS A 53 -10.91 12.96 -7.10
C LYS A 53 -9.81 13.01 -8.15
N GLU A 54 -10.00 13.76 -9.23
CA GLU A 54 -9.05 13.78 -10.33
C GLU A 54 -7.65 14.23 -9.88
N GLN A 55 -7.60 15.26 -9.03
CA GLN A 55 -6.35 15.78 -8.45
C GLN A 55 -5.62 14.76 -7.56
N GLU A 56 -6.31 13.75 -7.03
CA GLU A 56 -5.72 12.71 -6.18
C GLU A 56 -5.21 11.51 -6.99
N ARG A 57 -5.54 11.42 -8.29
CA ARG A 57 -5.17 10.29 -9.15
C ARG A 57 -3.81 10.51 -9.79
N ILE A 58 -3.06 9.41 -9.90
CA ILE A 58 -1.86 9.33 -10.74
C ILE A 58 -2.21 8.38 -11.88
N ASN A 59 -2.04 8.83 -13.13
CA ASN A 59 -2.35 8.05 -14.34
C ASN A 59 -3.81 7.52 -14.40
N GLN A 60 -4.80 8.32 -14.00
CA GLN A 60 -6.23 7.94 -14.04
C GLN A 60 -6.60 6.70 -13.19
N ARG A 61 -5.72 6.29 -12.27
CA ARG A 61 -5.93 5.16 -11.36
C ARG A 61 -6.28 5.63 -9.96
N SER A 62 -7.20 4.90 -9.33
CA SER A 62 -7.56 5.11 -7.93
C SER A 62 -6.34 4.89 -7.03
N LYS A 63 -6.13 5.77 -6.05
CA LYS A 63 -5.12 5.55 -5.01
C LYS A 63 -5.43 4.25 -4.28
N ALA A 64 -4.42 3.41 -4.09
CA ALA A 64 -4.55 2.23 -3.25
C ALA A 64 -5.04 2.65 -1.85
N ARG A 65 -5.96 1.87 -1.28
CA ARG A 65 -6.44 2.15 0.07
C ARG A 65 -5.26 2.10 1.02
N SER A 66 -5.12 3.11 1.88
CA SER A 66 -4.21 3.02 3.01
C SER A 66 -4.66 1.84 3.86
N GLY A 67 -3.82 0.81 3.95
CA GLY A 67 -4.07 -0.31 4.85
C GLY A 67 -4.09 0.17 6.31
N THR A 68 -4.44 -0.74 7.21
CA THR A 68 -4.29 -0.51 8.65
C THR A 68 -2.83 -0.11 8.96
N PRO A 69 -2.60 0.91 9.81
CA PRO A 69 -1.25 1.24 10.25
C PRO A 69 -0.55 0.01 10.83
N ALA A 70 0.72 -0.16 10.49
CA ALA A 70 1.49 -1.29 10.99
C ALA A 70 1.60 -1.19 12.52
N LYS A 71 1.46 -2.33 13.21
CA LYS A 71 1.61 -2.40 14.67
C LYS A 71 3.04 -2.11 15.16
N LEU A 72 4.01 -2.12 14.24
CA LEU A 72 5.41 -1.91 14.51
C LEU A 72 5.79 -0.55 13.96
N THR A 73 6.15 0.38 14.85
CA THR A 73 6.55 1.74 14.46
C THR A 73 7.91 1.71 13.77
N ASP A 74 8.30 2.80 13.12
CA ASP A 74 9.61 2.86 12.48
C ASP A 74 10.75 2.87 13.52
N GLU A 75 10.53 3.43 14.72
CA GLU A 75 11.48 3.34 15.82
C GLU A 75 11.64 1.89 16.32
N ASP A 76 10.52 1.15 16.45
CA ASP A 76 10.55 -0.27 16.83
C ASP A 76 11.35 -1.09 15.79
N LYS A 77 11.21 -0.79 14.48
CA LYS A 77 12.00 -1.46 13.42
C LYS A 77 13.48 -1.18 13.58
N GLN A 78 13.84 0.08 13.78
CA GLN A 78 15.23 0.51 13.92
C GLN A 78 15.90 -0.15 15.13
N LYS A 79 15.21 -0.19 16.27
CA LYS A 79 15.68 -0.86 17.49
C LYS A 79 15.95 -2.36 17.26
N LEU A 80 15.06 -3.05 16.54
CA LEU A 80 15.26 -4.46 16.19
C LEU A 80 16.48 -4.68 15.28
N ILE A 81 16.72 -3.78 14.33
CA ILE A 81 17.89 -3.83 13.44
C ILE A 81 19.18 -3.64 14.24
N GLU A 82 19.22 -2.63 15.11
CA GLU A 82 20.40 -2.34 15.95
C GLU A 82 20.76 -3.50 16.87
N LEU A 83 19.77 -4.11 17.53
CA LEU A 83 19.99 -5.30 18.37
C LEU A 83 20.52 -6.49 17.57
N THR A 84 20.08 -6.64 16.33
CA THR A 84 20.55 -7.72 15.44
C THR A 84 21.98 -7.47 14.96
N ILE A 85 22.36 -6.21 14.74
CA ILE A 85 23.75 -5.83 14.39
C ILE A 85 24.68 -6.06 15.59
N GLN A 86 24.25 -5.65 16.78
CA GLN A 86 25.04 -5.81 18.01
C GLN A 86 25.20 -7.27 18.43
N ASN A 87 24.16 -8.10 18.22
CA ASN A 87 24.20 -9.53 18.53
C ASN A 87 23.58 -10.34 17.38
N PRO A 88 24.39 -10.85 16.43
CA PRO A 88 23.90 -11.59 15.27
C PRO A 88 23.29 -12.95 15.62
N HIS A 89 23.46 -13.44 16.85
CA HIS A 89 22.88 -14.70 17.35
C HIS A 89 21.66 -14.47 18.27
N ILE A 90 21.16 -13.24 18.36
CA ILE A 90 19.98 -12.90 19.17
C ILE A 90 18.78 -13.77 18.79
N LYS A 91 18.06 -14.27 19.80
CA LYS A 91 16.85 -15.07 19.54
C LYS A 91 15.66 -14.15 19.22
N TYR A 92 14.74 -14.66 18.41
CA TYR A 92 13.50 -13.92 18.09
C TYR A 92 12.63 -13.61 19.32
N GLU A 93 12.76 -14.39 20.40
CA GLU A 93 12.07 -14.13 21.67
C GLU A 93 12.63 -12.88 22.37
N GLU A 94 13.95 -12.68 22.34
CA GLU A 94 14.60 -11.50 22.91
C GLU A 94 14.28 -10.24 22.08
N LEU A 95 14.29 -10.37 20.76
CA LEU A 95 13.82 -9.33 19.85
C LEU A 95 12.36 -8.94 20.14
N ARG A 96 11.50 -9.92 20.40
CA ARG A 96 10.10 -9.68 20.74
C ARG A 96 9.94 -8.97 22.09
N ASN A 97 10.74 -9.34 23.08
CA ASN A 97 10.77 -8.67 24.38
C ASN A 97 11.25 -7.21 24.27
N ALA A 98 12.19 -6.92 23.37
CA ALA A 98 12.71 -5.57 23.16
C ALA A 98 11.68 -4.56 22.61
N VAL A 99 10.60 -5.05 22.00
CA VAL A 99 9.46 -4.27 21.48
C VAL A 99 8.18 -4.51 22.30
N ASP A 100 8.32 -4.77 23.59
CA ASP A 100 7.21 -4.95 24.55
C ASP A 100 6.19 -6.02 24.14
N ASN A 101 6.62 -7.06 23.42
CA ASN A 101 5.74 -8.13 22.95
C ASN A 101 4.55 -7.66 22.10
N LYS A 102 4.61 -6.45 21.51
CA LYS A 102 3.55 -5.83 20.69
C LYS A 102 3.13 -6.68 19.48
N VAL A 103 4.04 -7.51 18.97
CA VAL A 103 3.84 -8.32 17.77
C VAL A 103 4.25 -9.78 17.98
N THR A 104 3.86 -10.64 17.03
CA THR A 104 4.29 -12.03 17.00
C THR A 104 5.68 -12.17 16.38
N ILE A 105 6.38 -13.25 16.70
CA ILE A 105 7.68 -13.60 16.08
C ILE A 105 7.56 -13.61 14.55
N ARG A 106 6.44 -14.11 14.01
CA ARG A 106 6.20 -14.15 12.56
C ARG A 106 6.18 -12.76 11.92
N THR A 107 5.63 -11.77 12.61
CA THR A 107 5.64 -10.36 12.16
C THR A 107 7.07 -9.81 12.12
N ILE A 108 7.90 -10.11 13.13
CA ILE A 108 9.31 -9.72 13.16
C ILE A 108 10.08 -10.38 12.01
N GLN A 109 9.87 -11.67 11.76
CA GLN A 109 10.46 -12.37 10.61
C GLN A 109 10.03 -11.78 9.27
N ASN A 110 8.74 -11.48 9.09
CA ASN A 110 8.22 -10.82 7.89
C ASN A 110 8.83 -9.42 7.71
N MET A 111 8.98 -8.66 8.81
CA MET A 111 9.64 -7.37 8.79
C MET A 111 11.08 -7.51 8.29
N PHE A 112 11.87 -8.42 8.86
CA PHE A 112 13.23 -8.66 8.39
C PHE A 112 13.26 -9.09 6.92
N GLN A 113 12.35 -9.96 6.48
CA GLN A 113 12.24 -10.35 5.06
C GLN A 113 11.91 -9.18 4.12
N GLN A 114 11.11 -8.22 4.57
CA GLN A 114 10.72 -7.03 3.78
C GLN A 114 11.83 -5.97 3.73
N ILE A 115 12.51 -5.74 4.86
CA ILE A 115 13.65 -4.82 4.94
C ILE A 115 14.85 -5.40 4.16
N HIS A 116 15.03 -6.73 4.19
CA HIS A 116 16.02 -7.45 3.41
C HIS A 116 15.58 -7.66 1.95
N LYS A 117 15.49 -6.58 1.17
CA LYS A 117 15.53 -6.72 -0.29
C LYS A 117 16.88 -7.33 -0.71
N ARG A 118 16.87 -8.65 -0.96
CA ARG A 118 17.90 -9.46 -1.65
C ARG A 118 19.29 -9.49 -0.99
N LYS A 119 19.67 -10.68 -0.48
CA LYS A 119 21.02 -11.11 -0.03
C LYS A 119 21.39 -10.85 1.44
N TRP A 120 20.94 -11.73 2.33
CA TRP A 120 21.72 -12.11 3.51
C TRP A 120 21.78 -13.63 3.63
N LYS A 121 22.54 -14.23 2.72
CA LYS A 121 23.56 -15.22 3.11
C LYS A 121 24.89 -14.52 2.88
N GLN A 122 25.41 -13.84 3.89
CA GLN A 122 26.85 -13.61 3.97
C GLN A 122 27.30 -14.22 5.30
N PRO A 123 28.04 -15.33 5.28
CA PRO A 123 28.74 -15.82 6.46
C PRO A 123 29.90 -14.86 6.75
N TYR A 124 30.09 -14.53 8.03
CA TYR A 124 31.35 -14.10 8.65
C TYR A 124 32.53 -13.80 7.69
N SER A 125 32.85 -12.52 7.49
CA SER A 125 34.23 -12.02 7.29
C SER A 125 34.19 -10.55 6.89
N LEU A 126 34.36 -9.64 7.85
CA LEU A 126 34.98 -8.31 7.68
C LEU A 126 34.97 -7.56 9.02
N ASP A 127 35.59 -8.14 10.06
CA ASP A 127 36.21 -7.30 11.10
C ASP A 127 37.29 -8.07 11.86
N ARG A 128 38.48 -8.15 11.25
CA ARG A 128 39.72 -8.47 11.97
C ARG A 128 40.89 -7.89 11.19
N ARG A 129 41.00 -6.55 11.22
CA ARG A 129 42.25 -5.81 10.98
C ARG A 129 42.02 -4.34 11.34
N MET A 130 42.32 -3.99 12.59
CA MET A 130 42.93 -2.71 13.00
C MET A 130 43.34 -2.79 14.48
N HIS A 131 44.31 -3.66 14.78
CA HIS A 131 45.28 -3.41 15.85
C HIS A 131 46.62 -3.94 15.34
N GLY A 132 47.54 -2.99 15.16
CA GLY A 132 48.89 -3.14 14.61
C GLY A 132 49.45 -1.75 14.43
#